data_AF-A0A1I4SBV8-F1
#
_entry.id   AF-A0A1I4SBV8-F1
#
_cell.length_a   1.000
_cell.length_b   1.000
_cell.length_c   1.000
_cell.angle_alpha   90.00
_cell.angle_beta   90.00
_cell.angle_gamma   90.00
#
_symmetry.space_group_name_H-M   'P 1'
#
loop_
_entity.id
_entity.type
_entity.pdbx_description
1 polymer ?
#
loop_
_entity_poly.entity_id
_entity_poly.type
_entity_poly.pdbx_seq_one_letter_code
_entity_poly.pdbx_strand_id
1 'polypeptide(L)'
;MLLRMTDRRGTLPDAQPLQEQPQHEQPLPERRPGWGDRFVGPEGDPRADGGFEGERATLVGYLRNQRLTLELKCAGLDAEALARRSVPPSNMSLLGLVRHLAGVEQYWFREALAGRPEPRHYRAGEDPDGDFNGAVADPEAVADAWRTWRAEVDFAERFVAAAPDLAVTGQHDGEPVALREVLVHLIEEYARHNGHADFLRERIDGRIGQ
;
A
#
# COMPACT_ATOMS: atom_id res chain seq x y z
N MET A 1 -30.80 -45.57 43.44
CA MET A 1 -31.54 -45.37 42.19
C MET A 1 -30.53 -44.95 41.13
N LEU A 2 -30.24 -45.83 40.17
CA LEU A 2 -29.13 -45.75 39.21
C LEU A 2 -29.34 -44.58 38.22
N LEU A 3 -28.40 -43.64 38.14
CA LEU A 3 -28.38 -42.62 37.08
C LEU A 3 -27.75 -43.24 35.82
N ARG A 4 -28.55 -43.47 34.78
CA ARG A 4 -28.05 -43.84 33.45
C ARG A 4 -27.43 -42.60 32.80
N MET A 5 -26.12 -42.62 32.54
CA MET A 5 -25.48 -41.70 31.62
C MET A 5 -25.89 -42.09 30.19
N THR A 6 -26.59 -41.20 29.48
CA THR A 6 -26.80 -41.34 28.05
C THR A 6 -25.66 -40.65 27.30
N ASP A 7 -24.93 -41.47 26.54
CA ASP A 7 -23.91 -41.10 25.57
C ASP A 7 -24.54 -40.21 24.48
N ARG A 8 -24.18 -38.92 24.44
CA ARG A 8 -24.47 -38.03 23.31
C ARG A 8 -23.25 -37.96 22.39
N ARG A 9 -23.03 -39.01 21.60
CA ARG A 9 -22.26 -38.89 20.37
C ARG A 9 -23.14 -38.19 19.32
N GLY A 10 -23.03 -36.86 19.27
CA GLY A 10 -23.53 -36.08 18.15
C GLY A 10 -22.68 -36.37 16.92
N THR A 11 -23.30 -36.88 15.86
CA THR A 11 -22.72 -36.96 14.52
C THR A 11 -22.43 -35.54 14.02
N LEU A 12 -21.18 -35.28 13.63
CA LEU A 12 -20.84 -34.09 12.84
C LEU A 12 -21.60 -34.18 11.51
N PRO A 13 -22.21 -33.08 11.01
CA PRO A 13 -22.82 -33.08 9.70
C PRO A 13 -21.74 -33.31 8.63
N ASP A 14 -22.07 -34.11 7.61
CA ASP A 14 -21.20 -34.37 6.47
C ASP A 14 -20.68 -33.05 5.89
N ALA A 15 -19.36 -32.93 5.75
CA ALA A 15 -18.74 -31.83 5.05
C ALA A 15 -19.25 -31.82 3.61
N GLN A 16 -20.01 -30.79 3.24
CA GLN A 16 -20.40 -30.61 1.85
C GLN A 16 -19.13 -30.52 0.99
N PRO A 17 -19.04 -31.26 -0.12
CA PRO A 17 -17.90 -31.17 -1.01
C PRO A 17 -17.79 -29.72 -1.50
N LEU A 18 -16.58 -29.15 -1.40
CA LEU A 18 -16.26 -27.85 -1.97
C LEU A 18 -16.67 -27.89 -3.44
N GLN A 19 -17.68 -27.10 -3.81
CA GLN A 19 -18.02 -26.89 -5.21
C GLN A 19 -16.80 -26.22 -5.85
N GLU A 20 -16.12 -26.94 -6.75
CA GLU A 20 -15.10 -26.35 -7.61
C GLU A 20 -15.74 -25.21 -8.39
N GLN A 21 -15.42 -23.97 -7.99
CA GLN A 21 -15.84 -22.80 -8.75
C GLN A 21 -15.12 -22.87 -10.10
N PRO A 22 -15.83 -22.65 -11.23
CA PRO A 22 -15.22 -22.70 -12.54
C PRO A 22 -14.10 -21.66 -12.57
N GLN A 23 -12.87 -22.13 -12.68
CA GLN A 23 -11.72 -21.28 -12.90
C GLN A 23 -11.92 -20.64 -14.27
N HIS A 24 -12.36 -19.38 -14.29
CA HIS A 24 -12.24 -18.53 -15.47
C HIS A 24 -10.73 -18.31 -15.67
N GLU A 25 -10.08 -19.29 -16.30
CA GLU A 25 -8.68 -19.24 -16.67
C GLU A 25 -8.57 -18.31 -17.87
N GLN A 26 -8.66 -17.00 -17.61
CA GLN A 26 -8.08 -16.04 -18.52
C GLN A 26 -6.59 -16.41 -18.63
N PRO A 27 -6.07 -16.59 -19.86
CA PRO A 27 -4.69 -16.96 -20.05
C PRO A 27 -3.80 -15.94 -19.34
N LEU A 28 -2.86 -16.44 -18.53
CA LEU A 28 -1.92 -15.60 -17.81
C LEU A 28 -1.06 -14.81 -18.81
N PRO A 29 -0.70 -13.55 -18.50
CA PRO A 29 0.23 -12.81 -19.33
C PRO A 29 1.58 -13.56 -19.37
N GLU A 30 2.27 -13.48 -20.52
CA GLU A 30 3.59 -14.07 -20.66
C GLU A 30 4.59 -13.37 -19.73
N ARG A 31 5.23 -14.13 -18.84
CA ARG A 31 6.28 -13.62 -17.97
C ARG A 31 7.48 -13.19 -18.81
N ARG A 32 7.94 -11.95 -18.62
CA ARG A 32 9.12 -11.44 -19.31
C ARG A 32 10.32 -11.44 -18.34
N PRO A 33 11.22 -12.45 -18.31
CA PRO A 33 12.40 -12.44 -17.43
C PRO A 33 13.46 -11.42 -17.89
N GLY A 34 14.29 -10.90 -16.96
CA GLY A 34 15.41 -9.99 -17.25
C GLY A 34 15.84 -9.18 -16.02
N TRP A 35 17.02 -8.55 -16.08
CA TRP A 35 17.54 -7.64 -15.04
C TRP A 35 17.26 -6.17 -15.44
N GLY A 36 16.52 -5.41 -14.62
CA GLY A 36 16.25 -3.98 -14.83
C GLY A 36 14.82 -3.56 -14.49
N ASP A 37 14.65 -2.29 -14.09
CA ASP A 37 13.33 -1.71 -13.90
C ASP A 37 12.66 -1.64 -15.27
N ARG A 38 11.55 -2.37 -15.44
CA ARG A 38 10.79 -2.39 -16.69
C ARG A 38 9.74 -1.31 -16.75
N PHE A 39 9.62 -0.50 -15.70
CA PHE A 39 8.74 0.67 -15.72
C PHE A 39 9.44 1.85 -16.42
N VAL A 40 10.74 2.05 -16.19
CA VAL A 40 11.58 3.08 -16.86
C VAL A 40 13.00 2.58 -17.10
N GLY A 41 13.61 2.98 -18.21
CA GLY A 41 15.02 2.66 -18.50
C GLY A 41 15.99 3.46 -17.61
N PRO A 42 17.23 2.98 -17.38
CA PRO A 42 18.17 3.61 -16.43
C PRO A 42 18.48 5.09 -16.71
N GLU A 43 18.53 5.49 -17.99
CA GLU A 43 18.83 6.87 -18.40
C GLU A 43 17.67 7.84 -18.17
N GLY A 44 16.46 7.33 -17.90
CA GLY A 44 15.25 8.12 -17.65
C GLY A 44 14.61 7.84 -16.30
N ASP A 45 15.31 7.15 -15.40
CA ASP A 45 14.78 6.81 -14.08
C ASP A 45 14.91 8.00 -13.11
N PRO A 46 13.80 8.64 -12.69
CA PRO A 46 13.84 9.81 -11.82
C PRO A 46 14.33 9.49 -10.39
N ARG A 47 14.57 8.21 -10.07
CA ARG A 47 15.10 7.74 -8.79
C ARG A 47 16.62 7.59 -8.79
N ALA A 48 17.26 7.70 -9.94
CA ALA A 48 18.71 7.57 -10.10
C ALA A 48 19.51 8.76 -9.56
N ASP A 49 18.81 9.80 -9.07
CA ASP A 49 19.39 10.94 -8.36
C ASP A 49 19.99 10.45 -7.02
N GLY A 50 21.21 9.90 -7.06
CA GLY A 50 22.00 9.55 -5.88
C GLY A 50 22.74 10.75 -5.27
N GLY A 51 23.78 10.49 -4.48
CA GLY A 51 24.65 11.54 -3.94
C GLY A 51 24.07 12.34 -2.78
N PHE A 52 23.15 11.74 -2.01
CA PHE A 52 22.61 12.36 -0.80
C PHE A 52 23.71 12.52 0.28
N GLU A 53 23.91 13.75 0.76
CA GLU A 53 24.88 14.04 1.82
C GLU A 53 24.19 14.29 3.16
N GLY A 54 24.55 13.49 4.16
CA GLY A 54 23.99 13.57 5.51
C GLY A 54 22.67 12.81 5.68
N GLU A 55 22.30 12.57 6.94
CA GLU A 55 21.20 11.69 7.30
C GLU A 55 19.83 12.18 6.77
N ARG A 56 19.53 13.47 6.93
CA ARG A 56 18.24 14.03 6.45
C ARG A 56 18.08 13.89 4.94
N ALA A 57 19.09 14.30 4.18
CA ALA A 57 19.05 14.20 2.72
C ALA A 57 18.91 12.75 2.27
N THR A 58 19.58 11.83 2.97
CA THR A 58 19.48 10.39 2.71
C THR A 58 18.06 9.89 2.92
N LEU A 59 17.47 10.10 4.09
CA LEU A 59 16.11 9.62 4.40
C LEU A 59 15.07 10.22 3.46
N VAL A 60 15.13 11.53 3.20
CA VAL A 60 14.22 12.21 2.26
C VAL A 60 14.38 11.69 0.84
N GLY A 61 15.62 11.51 0.38
CA GLY A 61 15.94 10.99 -0.94
C GLY A 61 15.40 9.57 -1.16
N TYR A 62 15.64 8.66 -0.20
CA TYR A 62 15.11 7.31 -0.27
C TYR A 62 13.59 7.27 -0.21
N LEU A 63 12.95 8.07 0.66
CA LEU A 63 11.48 8.13 0.70
C LEU A 63 10.90 8.68 -0.61
N ARG A 64 11.50 9.73 -1.20
CA ARG A 64 11.14 10.23 -2.53
C ARG A 64 11.23 9.11 -3.58
N ASN A 65 12.32 8.35 -3.58
CA ASN A 65 12.50 7.27 -4.55
C ASN A 65 11.45 6.16 -4.40
N GLN A 66 11.03 5.88 -3.16
CA GLN A 66 9.95 4.93 -2.89
C GLN A 66 8.58 5.44 -3.36
N ARG A 67 8.28 6.73 -3.17
CA ARG A 67 7.07 7.39 -3.69
C ARG A 67 7.02 7.39 -5.22
N LEU A 68 8.13 7.72 -5.87
CA LEU A 68 8.26 7.64 -7.33
C LEU A 68 8.08 6.22 -7.85
N THR A 69 8.58 5.22 -7.10
CA THR A 69 8.38 3.82 -7.47
C THR A 69 6.90 3.48 -7.51
N LEU A 70 6.09 3.90 -6.53
CA LEU A 70 4.64 3.68 -6.56
C LEU A 70 3.98 4.27 -7.82
N GLU A 71 4.34 5.49 -8.20
CA GLU A 71 3.83 6.13 -9.42
C GLU A 71 4.20 5.30 -10.67
N LEU A 72 5.46 4.86 -10.76
CA LEU A 72 5.94 4.00 -11.85
C LEU A 72 5.20 2.67 -11.90
N LYS A 73 4.97 2.02 -10.74
CA LYS A 73 4.19 0.78 -10.64
C LYS A 73 2.73 0.96 -11.03
N CYS A 74 2.19 2.17 -11.05
CA CYS A 74 0.81 2.43 -11.49
C CYS A 74 0.73 2.96 -12.92
N ALA A 75 1.85 3.38 -13.51
CA ALA A 75 1.87 4.02 -14.81
C ALA A 75 1.40 3.09 -15.95
N GLY A 76 0.69 3.68 -16.92
CA GLY A 76 0.23 3.02 -18.14
C GLY A 76 -0.95 2.06 -17.96
N LEU A 77 -1.63 2.10 -16.81
CA LEU A 77 -2.82 1.30 -16.52
C LEU A 77 -4.08 2.16 -16.58
N ASP A 78 -5.18 1.55 -17.02
CA ASP A 78 -6.52 2.15 -16.91
C ASP A 78 -7.15 1.88 -15.53
N ALA A 79 -8.35 2.42 -15.31
CA ALA A 79 -9.06 2.27 -14.03
C ALA A 79 -9.40 0.80 -13.71
N GLU A 80 -9.69 -0.03 -14.72
CA GLU A 80 -10.00 -1.45 -14.51
C GLU A 80 -8.77 -2.21 -14.04
N ALA A 81 -7.62 -2.01 -14.70
CA ALA A 81 -6.36 -2.62 -14.30
C ALA A 81 -5.89 -2.15 -12.92
N LEU A 82 -6.02 -0.86 -12.61
CA LEU A 82 -5.65 -0.32 -11.29
C LEU A 82 -6.51 -0.88 -10.16
N ALA A 83 -7.82 -1.07 -10.39
CA ALA A 83 -8.75 -1.60 -9.40
C ALA A 83 -8.75 -3.15 -9.31
N ARG A 84 -8.08 -3.84 -10.23
CA ARG A 84 -8.10 -5.32 -10.30
C ARG A 84 -7.45 -5.97 -9.08
N ARG A 85 -8.20 -6.84 -8.41
CA ARG A 85 -7.75 -7.69 -7.30
C ARG A 85 -7.12 -8.97 -7.81
N SER A 86 -5.87 -8.85 -8.25
CA SER A 86 -5.27 -9.86 -9.14
C SER A 86 -4.76 -11.12 -8.42
N VAL A 87 -4.63 -11.10 -7.08
CA VAL A 87 -4.05 -12.21 -6.30
C VAL A 87 -5.00 -12.65 -5.17
N PRO A 88 -6.04 -13.45 -5.46
CA PRO A 88 -6.92 -14.01 -4.41
C PRO A 88 -6.13 -14.87 -3.40
N PRO A 89 -6.55 -14.92 -2.12
CA PRO A 89 -7.76 -14.32 -1.55
C PRO A 89 -7.61 -12.84 -1.19
N SER A 90 -6.47 -12.21 -1.48
CA SER A 90 -6.26 -10.79 -1.16
C SER A 90 -7.23 -9.89 -1.93
N ASN A 91 -7.76 -8.88 -1.26
CA ASN A 91 -8.52 -7.78 -1.86
C ASN A 91 -7.63 -6.65 -2.40
N MET A 92 -6.30 -6.81 -2.35
CA MET A 92 -5.35 -5.78 -2.72
C MET A 92 -5.38 -5.48 -4.22
N SER A 93 -5.38 -4.18 -4.54
CA SER A 93 -5.26 -3.64 -5.89
C SER A 93 -4.28 -2.48 -5.89
N LEU A 94 -3.77 -2.06 -7.07
CA LEU A 94 -2.85 -0.93 -7.16
C LEU A 94 -3.54 0.38 -6.73
N LEU A 95 -4.80 0.57 -7.12
CA LEU A 95 -5.61 1.70 -6.64
C LEU A 95 -5.76 1.67 -5.10
N GLY A 96 -6.00 0.49 -4.54
CA GLY A 96 -6.06 0.31 -3.09
C GLY A 96 -4.74 0.65 -2.39
N LEU A 97 -3.59 0.31 -2.99
CA LEU A 97 -2.27 0.67 -2.46
C LEU A 97 -2.04 2.19 -2.46
N VAL A 98 -2.46 2.91 -3.51
CA VAL A 98 -2.37 4.39 -3.55
C VAL A 98 -3.19 5.00 -2.40
N ARG A 99 -4.42 4.51 -2.19
CA ARG A 99 -5.29 4.95 -1.10
C ARG A 99 -4.75 4.63 0.28
N HIS A 100 -4.22 3.43 0.43
CA HIS A 100 -3.58 2.96 1.66
C HIS A 100 -2.41 3.87 2.05
N LEU A 101 -1.48 4.10 1.11
CA LEU A 101 -0.30 4.92 1.35
C LEU A 101 -0.65 6.38 1.58
N ALA A 102 -1.74 6.90 1.00
CA ALA A 102 -2.26 8.22 1.38
C ALA A 102 -2.70 8.26 2.85
N GLY A 103 -3.35 7.21 3.35
CA GLY A 103 -3.71 7.06 4.76
C GLY A 103 -2.50 6.94 5.69
N VAL A 104 -1.44 6.24 5.27
CA VAL A 104 -0.17 6.13 6.01
C VAL A 104 0.49 7.50 6.14
N GLU A 105 0.61 8.26 5.04
CA GLU A 105 1.15 9.63 5.04
C GLU A 105 0.32 10.55 5.95
N GLN A 106 -1.02 10.50 5.81
CA GLN A 106 -1.95 11.28 6.63
C GLN A 106 -1.73 10.98 8.12
N TYR A 107 -1.67 9.70 8.50
CA TYR A 107 -1.49 9.31 9.89
C TYR A 107 -0.20 9.87 10.46
N TRP A 108 0.92 9.53 9.85
CA TRP A 108 2.21 9.76 10.46
C TRP A 108 2.58 11.25 10.47
N PHE A 109 2.26 11.99 9.42
CA PHE A 109 2.61 13.40 9.36
C PHE A 109 1.57 14.32 10.01
N ARG A 110 0.26 14.10 9.79
CA ARG A 110 -0.76 14.99 10.38
C ARG A 110 -1.06 14.62 11.81
N GLU A 111 -1.38 13.35 12.07
CA GLU A 111 -1.82 12.93 13.38
C GLU A 111 -0.64 12.76 14.32
N ALA A 112 0.33 11.90 13.99
CA ALA A 112 1.41 11.57 14.90
C ALA A 112 2.40 12.74 15.10
N LEU A 113 2.93 13.30 14.01
CA LEU A 113 3.94 14.36 14.10
C LEU A 113 3.37 15.76 14.32
N ALA A 114 2.30 16.14 13.61
CA ALA A 114 1.73 17.48 13.73
C ALA A 114 0.63 17.61 14.81
N GLY A 115 0.21 16.51 15.45
CA GLY A 115 -0.83 16.53 16.48
C GLY A 115 -2.20 17.00 15.97
N ARG A 116 -2.46 16.80 14.68
CA ARG A 116 -3.65 17.25 13.95
C ARG A 116 -4.41 16.05 13.37
N PRO A 117 -5.16 15.30 14.20
CA PRO A 117 -6.01 14.24 13.69
C PRO A 117 -7.07 14.81 12.73
N GLU A 118 -7.19 14.20 11.56
CA GLU A 118 -8.19 14.52 10.55
C GLU A 118 -8.97 13.25 10.18
N PRO A 119 -10.23 13.35 9.70
CA PRO A 119 -10.98 12.19 9.24
C PRO A 119 -10.21 11.37 8.20
N ARG A 120 -10.24 10.05 8.32
CA ARG A 120 -9.57 9.16 7.36
C ARG A 120 -10.23 9.26 5.99
N HIS A 121 -9.41 9.36 4.95
CA HIS A 121 -9.90 9.51 3.57
C HIS A 121 -10.75 8.33 3.09
N TYR A 122 -10.31 7.10 3.38
CA TYR A 122 -10.92 5.89 2.80
C TYR A 122 -11.41 4.85 3.82
N ARG A 123 -11.12 5.04 5.11
CA ARG A 123 -11.60 4.18 6.20
C ARG A 123 -12.76 4.87 6.92
N ALA A 124 -13.94 4.80 6.32
CA ALA A 124 -15.17 5.33 6.90
C ALA A 124 -15.95 4.21 7.62
N GLY A 125 -16.48 4.51 8.80
CA GLY A 125 -17.30 3.56 9.56
C GLY A 125 -16.50 2.39 10.13
N GLU A 126 -17.00 1.17 9.96
CA GLU A 126 -16.45 -0.06 10.54
C GLU A 126 -15.63 -0.91 9.55
N ASP A 127 -15.32 -0.41 8.35
CA ASP A 127 -14.50 -1.15 7.37
C ASP A 127 -13.00 -0.84 7.54
N PRO A 128 -12.21 -1.74 8.17
CA PRO A 128 -10.78 -1.52 8.35
C PRO A 128 -10.00 -1.52 7.03
N ASP A 129 -10.55 -2.16 5.98
CA ASP A 129 -9.92 -2.33 4.67
C ASP A 129 -10.58 -1.42 3.61
N GLY A 130 -11.22 -0.31 4.03
CA GLY A 130 -11.96 0.58 3.12
C GLY A 130 -11.11 1.20 2.00
N ASP A 131 -9.80 1.33 2.23
CA ASP A 131 -8.80 1.69 1.21
C ASP A 131 -8.77 0.69 0.03
N PHE A 132 -8.95 -0.61 0.30
CA PHE A 132 -8.96 -1.68 -0.72
C PHE A 132 -10.37 -2.09 -1.15
N ASN A 133 -11.31 -2.20 -0.21
CA ASN A 133 -12.69 -2.63 -0.48
C ASN A 133 -13.43 -1.62 -1.38
N GLY A 134 -13.18 -0.33 -1.17
CA GLY A 134 -13.76 0.75 -1.96
C GLY A 134 -13.01 1.08 -3.26
N ALA A 135 -11.90 0.41 -3.58
CA ALA A 135 -11.08 0.66 -4.77
C ALA A 135 -11.75 0.12 -6.04
N VAL A 136 -12.72 0.88 -6.57
CA VAL A 136 -13.52 0.52 -7.75
C VAL A 136 -12.92 1.06 -9.05
N ALA A 137 -13.23 0.38 -10.17
CA ALA A 137 -12.79 0.72 -11.52
C ALA A 137 -13.52 1.96 -12.09
N ASP A 138 -13.31 3.11 -11.45
CA ASP A 138 -13.89 4.40 -11.85
C ASP A 138 -12.76 5.43 -12.03
N PRO A 139 -12.64 6.08 -13.21
CA PRO A 139 -11.65 7.13 -13.45
C PRO A 139 -11.66 8.28 -12.43
N GLU A 140 -12.83 8.69 -11.93
CA GLU A 140 -12.92 9.74 -10.89
C GLU A 140 -12.35 9.24 -9.56
N ALA A 141 -12.62 7.97 -9.23
CA ALA A 141 -12.11 7.33 -8.02
C ALA A 141 -10.58 7.13 -8.06
N VAL A 142 -10.00 6.95 -9.25
CA VAL A 142 -8.55 6.94 -9.50
C VAL A 142 -7.97 8.34 -9.37
N ALA A 143 -8.59 9.34 -10.01
CA ALA A 143 -8.14 10.73 -9.95
C ALA A 143 -8.16 11.28 -8.51
N ASP A 144 -9.19 10.93 -7.74
CA ASP A 144 -9.29 11.24 -6.32
C ASP A 144 -8.14 10.63 -5.52
N ALA A 145 -7.90 9.32 -5.67
CA ALA A 145 -6.82 8.64 -4.96
C ALA A 145 -5.46 9.33 -5.17
N TRP A 146 -5.14 9.70 -6.42
CA TRP A 146 -3.89 10.40 -6.73
C TRP A 146 -3.85 11.82 -6.17
N ARG A 147 -4.95 12.58 -6.26
CA ARG A 147 -5.03 13.94 -5.69
C ARG A 147 -4.84 13.89 -4.18
N THR A 148 -5.50 12.96 -3.50
CA THR A 148 -5.41 12.76 -2.05
C THR A 148 -4.01 12.36 -1.65
N TRP A 149 -3.43 11.33 -2.29
CA TRP A 149 -2.06 10.90 -2.02
C TRP A 149 -1.05 12.04 -2.19
N ARG A 150 -1.11 12.80 -3.28
CA ARG A 150 -0.22 13.95 -3.51
C ARG A 150 -0.39 15.03 -2.45
N ALA A 151 -1.61 15.32 -2.02
CA ALA A 151 -1.86 16.32 -0.98
C ALA A 151 -1.24 15.92 0.38
N GLU A 152 -1.23 14.61 0.70
CA GLU A 152 -0.60 14.09 1.91
C GLU A 152 0.94 14.07 1.80
N VAL A 153 1.48 13.67 0.65
CA VAL A 153 2.91 13.77 0.36
C VAL A 153 3.40 15.22 0.46
N ASP A 154 2.67 16.16 -0.13
CA ASP A 154 2.95 17.59 -0.07
C ASP A 154 2.96 18.13 1.37
N PHE A 155 2.04 17.65 2.22
CA PHE A 155 2.02 18.01 3.63
C PHE A 155 3.26 17.47 4.34
N ALA A 156 3.58 16.18 4.14
CA ALA A 156 4.74 15.52 4.70
C ALA A 156 6.04 16.24 4.33
N GLU A 157 6.23 16.58 3.06
CA GLU A 157 7.43 17.25 2.57
C GLU A 157 7.60 18.64 3.16
N ARG A 158 6.51 19.43 3.25
CA ARG A 158 6.55 20.73 3.93
C ARG A 158 6.88 20.59 5.41
N PHE A 159 6.33 19.59 6.08
CA PHE A 159 6.64 19.33 7.50
C PHE A 159 8.13 19.02 7.69
N VAL A 160 8.67 18.10 6.88
CA VAL A 160 10.10 17.72 6.94
C VAL A 160 10.99 18.91 6.64
N ALA A 161 10.67 19.71 5.62
CA ALA A 161 11.46 20.88 5.25
C ALA A 161 11.48 21.97 6.34
N ALA A 162 10.38 22.12 7.08
CA ALA A 162 10.26 23.10 8.16
C ALA A 162 10.86 22.63 9.49
N ALA A 163 11.02 21.33 9.70
CA ALA A 163 11.55 20.76 10.95
C ALA A 163 13.02 21.16 11.17
N PRO A 164 13.41 21.74 12.33
CA PRO A 164 14.78 22.18 12.61
C PRO A 164 15.81 21.04 12.55
N ASP A 165 15.46 19.86 13.04
CA ASP A 165 16.27 18.65 13.02
C ASP A 165 15.37 17.39 12.97
N LEU A 166 16.01 16.21 12.92
CA LEU A 166 15.31 14.93 12.86
C LEU A 166 14.84 14.43 14.25
N ALA A 167 15.22 15.11 15.33
CA ALA A 167 14.83 14.79 16.70
C ALA A 167 13.51 15.47 17.13
N VAL A 168 12.87 16.26 16.25
CA VAL A 168 11.50 16.74 16.44
C VAL A 168 10.59 15.56 16.75
N THR A 169 9.84 15.65 17.85
CA THR A 169 8.96 14.58 18.32
C THR A 169 7.49 14.91 18.10
N GLY A 170 6.74 13.89 17.69
CA GLY A 170 5.28 13.80 17.75
C GLY A 170 4.82 12.87 18.87
N GLN A 171 3.64 12.29 18.70
CA GLN A 171 3.04 11.28 19.59
C GLN A 171 2.49 10.12 18.76
N HIS A 172 2.78 8.89 19.17
CA HIS A 172 2.19 7.66 18.62
C HIS A 172 1.74 6.79 19.79
N ASP A 173 0.45 6.47 19.85
CA ASP A 173 -0.17 5.68 20.92
C ASP A 173 0.15 6.19 22.35
N GLY A 174 0.27 7.51 22.49
CA GLY A 174 0.56 8.19 23.76
C GLY A 174 2.05 8.25 24.13
N GLU A 175 2.92 7.71 23.28
CA GLU A 175 4.37 7.74 23.46
C GLU A 175 5.06 8.69 22.47
N PRO A 176 6.16 9.36 22.85
CA PRO A 176 6.91 10.21 21.92
C PRO A 176 7.52 9.40 20.76
N VAL A 177 7.38 9.91 19.53
CA VAL A 177 8.02 9.35 18.33
C VAL A 177 8.78 10.44 17.58
N ALA A 178 10.03 10.17 17.19
CA ALA A 178 10.88 11.15 16.50
C ALA A 178 10.62 11.16 14.99
N LEU A 179 10.76 12.33 14.34
CA LEU A 179 10.68 12.49 12.88
C LEU A 179 11.61 11.52 12.15
N ARG A 180 12.82 11.31 12.68
CA ARG A 180 13.77 10.32 12.15
C ARG A 180 13.15 8.93 12.02
N GLU A 181 12.48 8.48 13.08
CA GLU A 181 11.87 7.15 13.15
C GLU A 181 10.70 7.03 12.18
N VAL A 182 9.86 8.07 12.12
CA VAL A 182 8.75 8.14 11.17
C VAL A 182 9.25 8.07 9.73
N LEU A 183 10.31 8.78 9.37
CA LEU A 183 10.87 8.72 8.02
C LEU A 183 11.38 7.32 7.65
N VAL A 184 12.06 6.64 8.58
CA VAL A 184 12.51 5.25 8.37
C VAL A 184 11.32 4.31 8.20
N HIS A 185 10.30 4.45 9.04
CA HIS A 185 9.10 3.64 8.96
C HIS A 185 8.34 3.86 7.64
N LEU A 186 8.22 5.10 7.16
CA LEU A 186 7.62 5.39 5.85
C LEU A 186 8.41 4.74 4.70
N ILE A 187 9.74 4.76 4.74
CA ILE A 187 10.56 4.04 3.74
C ILE A 187 10.25 2.54 3.75
N GLU A 188 10.11 1.94 4.93
CA GLU A 188 9.74 0.53 5.09
C GLU A 188 8.35 0.24 4.51
N GLU A 189 7.35 1.04 4.88
CA GLU A 189 5.97 0.89 4.42
C GLU A 189 5.90 0.92 2.88
N TYR A 190 6.49 1.94 2.25
CA TYR A 190 6.50 1.99 0.79
C TYR A 190 7.30 0.82 0.18
N ALA A 191 8.47 0.47 0.72
CA ALA A 191 9.27 -0.62 0.16
C ALA A 191 8.50 -1.95 0.19
N ARG A 192 7.82 -2.24 1.30
CA ARG A 192 6.95 -3.43 1.46
C ARG A 192 5.82 -3.41 0.43
N HIS A 193 5.10 -2.29 0.31
CA HIS A 193 3.95 -2.19 -0.59
C HIS A 193 4.33 -2.11 -2.07
N ASN A 194 5.48 -1.55 -2.41
CA ASN A 194 6.03 -1.59 -3.77
C ASN A 194 6.39 -3.04 -4.17
N GLY A 195 6.89 -3.85 -3.25
CA GLY A 195 7.09 -5.29 -3.48
C GLY A 195 5.77 -6.04 -3.73
N HIS A 196 4.68 -5.67 -3.05
CA HIS A 196 3.35 -6.22 -3.37
C HIS A 196 2.87 -5.77 -4.76
N ALA A 197 3.10 -4.50 -5.12
CA ALA A 197 2.73 -3.95 -6.42
C ALA A 197 3.37 -4.70 -7.58
N ASP A 198 4.56 -5.29 -7.38
CA ASP A 198 5.26 -6.09 -8.39
C ASP A 198 4.49 -7.34 -8.78
N PHE A 199 4.00 -8.10 -7.81
CA PHE A 199 3.19 -9.29 -8.09
C PHE A 199 1.82 -8.92 -8.68
N LEU A 200 1.23 -7.80 -8.26
CA LEU A 200 0.01 -7.29 -8.87
C LEU A 200 0.24 -6.96 -10.35
N ARG A 201 1.33 -6.25 -10.68
CA ARG A 201 1.68 -5.91 -12.07
C ARG A 201 2.00 -7.14 -12.89
N GLU A 202 2.80 -8.06 -12.38
CA GLU A 202 3.13 -9.29 -13.09
C GLU A 202 1.85 -10.06 -13.44
N ARG A 203 0.87 -10.08 -12.55
CA ARG A 203 -0.40 -10.75 -12.79
C ARG A 203 -1.33 -10.01 -13.76
N ILE A 204 -1.26 -8.68 -13.81
CA ILE A 204 -2.07 -7.82 -14.69
C ILE A 204 -1.55 -7.83 -16.13
N ASP A 205 -0.25 -7.61 -16.32
CA ASP A 205 0.34 -7.36 -17.65
C ASP A 205 1.70 -8.05 -17.89
N GLY A 206 2.16 -8.91 -16.96
CA GLY A 206 3.42 -9.64 -17.08
C GLY A 206 4.67 -8.80 -16.83
N ARG A 207 4.54 -7.52 -16.44
CA ARG A 207 5.68 -6.69 -16.03
C ARG A 207 6.13 -7.08 -14.64
N ILE A 208 7.41 -7.41 -14.53
CA ILE A 208 8.08 -7.73 -13.25
C ILE A 208 8.65 -6.47 -12.62
N GLY A 209 8.76 -6.47 -11.30
CA GLY A 209 9.49 -5.46 -10.53
C GLY A 209 10.96 -5.77 -10.29
N GLN A 210 11.56 -4.99 -9.41
CA GLN A 210 12.97 -5.07 -8.99
C GLN A 210 13.05 -5.30 -7.50
#